data_AF-A0A0D0K2E7-F1
#
_entry.id   AF-A0A0D0K2E7-F1
#
_cell.length_a   1.000
_cell.length_b   1.000
_cell.length_c   1.000
_cell.angle_alpha   90.00
_cell.angle_beta   90.00
_cell.angle_gamma   90.00
#
_symmetry.space_group_name_H-M   'P 1'
#
loop_
_entity.id
_entity.type
_entity.pdbx_description
1 polymer ?
#
loop_
_entity_poly.entity_id
_entity_poly.type
_entity_poly.pdbx_seq_one_letter_code
_entity_poly.pdbx_strand_id
1 'polypeptide(L)'
;MGKTMTGERGFVRARRRTTGEAKTTGGVKTRGRGIAAIIVGIVMAVTGLLGSAVPATAAPTVTYPGAISGVSLENQHGGGPLVQWQNVRISGTWTVPAGAQAGETFGMTLPAEFSRQSAGEFTIADPVTGLVMANCAVAAGGGPDMVCTLTEAVEGLEKVGGTFWMEARASQTTTSETVEFDLGDTVEIVDLPGDGGVVPEDPAEQEEPYKYGGETATDGLLKWVIGIPSGYVHEGSFTITDTLDAGLTGHHYTGDVKLVQRAVVNGALVGDASEVDPSTYVIDLADDGRSFEFVASGLPAGGFAYELVYFTQADAPVAAGDIFGNHAIVDTFETSATHTVVESGGGDGSGVAYTTFSITKQITGAQADAVRDATYTVRYSVKGSDAPPATMSVPVGQPVVSARAPLGSTFVIEEIDLPEIQGVTWGEWTIAGEGVVDGGDGTYEVTPQTTAGVELTLTNIANPVPVVTPTPTPTPVVTPTPVVTPTPTPSPVVTPTPTPSPIAAPGGLALTGGESGAAFLSLAFALIVGGGLATGIAAKRRSSTGRR
;
A
#
# COMPACT_ATOMS: atom_id res chain seq x y z
N MET A 1 -8.29 78.01 31.77
CA MET A 1 -9.70 77.73 31.40
C MET A 1 -9.69 76.57 30.41
N GLY A 2 -10.43 75.47 30.56
CA GLY A 2 -11.38 75.09 31.62
C GLY A 2 -12.73 74.62 31.07
N LYS A 3 -12.84 73.34 30.70
CA LYS A 3 -14.03 72.44 30.66
C LYS A 3 -13.63 71.16 29.90
N THR A 4 -13.55 69.96 30.49
CA THR A 4 -14.65 69.02 30.83
C THR A 4 -15.74 68.86 29.75
N MET A 5 -15.74 67.68 29.11
CA MET A 5 -16.97 66.92 28.78
C MET A 5 -16.72 65.43 29.09
N THR A 6 -17.74 64.79 29.66
CA THR A 6 -17.76 63.40 30.13
C THR A 6 -19.08 62.75 29.70
N GLY A 7 -19.06 61.42 29.55
CA GLY A 7 -20.23 60.60 29.22
C GLY A 7 -20.43 60.39 27.72
N GLU A 8 -20.93 59.26 27.23
CA GLU A 8 -21.28 57.97 27.87
C GLU A 8 -21.16 56.88 26.77
N ARG A 9 -20.55 55.73 27.05
CA ARG A 9 -20.60 54.57 26.13
C ARG A 9 -21.78 53.67 26.52
N GLY A 10 -22.64 53.38 25.55
CA GLY A 10 -23.92 52.72 25.80
C GLY A 10 -23.82 51.21 26.02
N PHE A 11 -24.39 50.72 27.12
CA PHE A 11 -24.65 49.29 27.33
C PHE A 11 -25.82 48.81 26.45
N VAL A 12 -25.58 47.84 25.57
CA VAL A 12 -26.65 47.15 24.84
C VAL A 12 -27.06 45.89 25.60
N ARG A 13 -28.19 45.95 26.30
CA ARG A 13 -28.73 44.84 27.10
C ARG A 13 -29.67 43.98 26.26
N ALA A 14 -29.33 42.70 26.07
CA ALA A 14 -30.17 41.75 25.33
C ALA A 14 -31.60 41.65 25.91
N ARG A 15 -32.61 41.89 25.08
CA ARG A 15 -34.03 41.90 25.47
C ARG A 15 -34.69 40.56 25.12
N ARG A 16 -34.84 39.66 26.10
CA ARG A 16 -35.69 38.47 25.95
C ARG A 16 -37.16 38.87 26.18
N ARG A 17 -38.03 38.71 25.18
CA ARG A 17 -39.49 38.88 25.35
C ARG A 17 -40.06 37.69 26.11
N THR A 18 -40.72 37.95 27.23
CA THR A 18 -41.62 37.01 27.91
C THR A 18 -43.03 37.59 27.92
N THR A 19 -43.96 36.92 27.25
CA THR A 19 -45.40 37.06 27.47
C THR A 19 -45.86 35.79 28.16
N GLY A 20 -46.28 35.90 29.41
CA GLY A 20 -46.88 34.79 30.16
C GLY A 20 -48.39 34.87 30.15
N GLU A 21 -49.04 33.77 30.50
CA GLU A 21 -50.36 33.81 31.12
C GLU A 21 -50.42 32.73 32.21
N ALA A 22 -50.97 33.09 33.37
CA ALA A 22 -50.99 32.23 34.54
C ALA A 22 -52.41 31.70 34.80
N LYS A 23 -52.53 30.48 35.32
CA LYS A 23 -53.75 30.07 36.00
C LYS A 23 -53.47 29.18 37.21
N THR A 24 -53.96 29.63 38.36
CA THR A 24 -53.64 29.10 39.69
C THR A 24 -54.78 28.25 40.24
N THR A 25 -54.47 27.04 40.72
CA THR A 25 -55.16 26.26 41.79
C THR A 25 -54.39 24.93 41.93
N GLY A 26 -54.12 24.35 43.10
CA GLY A 26 -54.37 24.74 44.49
C GLY A 26 -54.48 23.50 45.39
N GLY A 27 -53.70 23.46 46.49
CA GLY A 27 -53.76 22.42 47.54
C GLY A 27 -52.81 21.22 47.39
N VAL A 28 -52.21 20.63 48.43
CA VAL A 28 -51.90 21.00 49.83
C VAL A 28 -51.04 19.85 50.42
N LYS A 29 -49.93 20.21 51.10
CA LYS A 29 -49.19 19.51 52.18
C LYS A 29 -49.22 17.96 52.29
N THR A 30 -48.01 17.38 52.44
CA THR A 30 -47.59 16.83 53.76
C THR A 30 -46.07 16.86 53.96
N ARG A 31 -45.62 16.95 55.23
CA ARG A 31 -44.21 16.96 55.66
C ARG A 31 -43.74 15.53 55.99
N GLY A 32 -42.45 15.25 55.78
CA GLY A 32 -41.72 14.16 56.43
C GLY A 32 -40.24 14.51 56.59
N ARG A 33 -39.77 14.64 57.84
CA ARG A 33 -38.34 14.78 58.19
C ARG A 33 -37.83 13.41 58.66
N GLY A 34 -36.59 13.01 58.34
CA GLY A 34 -36.06 11.75 58.87
C GLY A 34 -34.67 11.32 58.37
N ILE A 35 -33.65 12.04 58.81
CA ILE A 35 -32.25 11.61 59.12
C ILE A 35 -31.77 10.23 58.60
N ALA A 36 -30.62 10.30 57.93
CA ALA A 36 -29.66 9.26 57.54
C ALA A 36 -29.56 7.97 58.41
N ALA A 37 -29.27 6.88 57.71
CA ALA A 37 -28.48 5.76 58.23
C ALA A 37 -27.40 5.40 57.19
N ILE A 38 -26.14 5.58 57.57
CA ILE A 38 -24.97 5.20 56.76
C ILE A 38 -24.82 3.67 56.82
N ILE A 39 -24.77 2.99 55.67
CA ILE A 39 -24.18 1.67 55.56
C ILE A 39 -23.01 1.77 54.58
N VAL A 40 -21.80 1.68 55.13
CA VAL A 40 -20.57 1.56 54.37
C VAL A 40 -20.55 0.17 53.72
N GLY A 41 -21.01 0.10 52.48
CA GLY A 41 -20.80 -1.05 51.61
C GLY A 41 -19.55 -0.82 50.76
N ILE A 42 -18.38 -1.25 51.26
CA ILE A 42 -17.19 -1.36 50.40
C ILE A 42 -17.43 -2.53 49.45
N VAL A 43 -18.03 -2.22 48.29
CA VAL A 43 -17.92 -3.04 47.10
C VAL A 43 -16.80 -2.40 46.28
N MET A 44 -15.60 -3.00 46.34
CA MET A 44 -14.59 -2.68 45.34
C MET A 44 -15.14 -3.11 43.98
N ALA A 45 -15.52 -2.13 43.15
CA ALA A 45 -15.85 -2.37 41.77
C ALA A 45 -14.55 -2.71 41.01
N VAL A 46 -14.16 -3.98 41.10
CA VAL A 46 -13.25 -4.60 40.12
C VAL A 46 -14.05 -4.78 38.82
N THR A 47 -14.36 -3.67 38.17
CA THR A 47 -14.96 -3.57 36.85
C THR A 47 -13.94 -2.93 35.92
N GLY A 48 -12.85 -3.65 35.71
CA GLY A 48 -11.72 -3.30 34.85
C GLY A 48 -11.13 -4.52 34.15
N LEU A 49 -11.93 -5.57 33.93
CA LEU A 49 -11.58 -6.69 33.05
C LEU A 49 -12.79 -7.49 32.56
N LEU A 50 -13.84 -6.77 32.16
CA LEU A 50 -14.81 -7.28 31.18
C LEU A 50 -14.97 -6.16 30.16
N GLY A 51 -14.05 -6.13 29.18
CA GLY A 51 -14.33 -5.42 27.95
C GLY A 51 -15.67 -5.96 27.44
N SER A 52 -16.64 -5.07 27.26
CA SER A 52 -17.79 -5.43 26.44
C SER A 52 -17.22 -5.81 25.09
N ALA A 53 -17.34 -7.09 24.73
CA ALA A 53 -17.03 -7.54 23.38
C ALA A 53 -17.98 -6.81 22.44
N VAL A 54 -17.53 -5.65 21.96
CA VAL A 54 -18.07 -5.03 20.76
C VAL A 54 -18.01 -6.13 19.72
N PRO A 55 -19.13 -6.49 19.06
CA PRO A 55 -19.08 -7.52 18.04
C PRO A 55 -18.01 -7.10 17.04
N ALA A 56 -17.09 -8.01 16.70
CA ALA A 56 -16.09 -7.73 15.69
C ALA A 56 -16.80 -7.20 14.44
N THR A 57 -16.53 -5.95 14.09
CA THR A 57 -16.99 -5.37 12.84
C THR A 57 -16.30 -6.14 11.74
N ALA A 58 -17.07 -7.00 11.07
CA ALA A 58 -16.58 -7.70 9.89
C ALA A 58 -16.24 -6.67 8.82
N ALA A 59 -15.19 -6.95 8.04
CA ALA A 59 -14.73 -6.12 6.93
C ALA A 59 -15.88 -5.52 6.10
N PRO A 60 -15.72 -4.28 5.58
CA PRO A 60 -16.70 -3.70 4.68
C PRO A 60 -16.94 -4.62 3.48
N THR A 61 -18.19 -4.75 3.05
CA THR A 61 -18.52 -5.55 1.86
C THR A 61 -17.99 -4.85 0.61
N VAL A 62 -16.89 -5.37 0.07
CA VAL A 62 -16.17 -4.84 -1.09
C VAL A 62 -16.10 -5.86 -2.23
N THR A 63 -15.78 -5.43 -3.44
CA THR A 63 -15.62 -6.33 -4.61
C THR A 63 -14.45 -7.29 -4.43
N TYR A 64 -13.34 -6.79 -3.84
CA TYR A 64 -12.09 -7.50 -3.68
C TYR A 64 -11.67 -7.58 -2.19
N PRO A 65 -12.30 -8.49 -1.41
CA PRO A 65 -11.77 -8.86 -0.09
C PRO A 65 -10.37 -9.49 -0.26
N GLY A 66 -9.50 -9.33 0.74
CA GLY A 66 -8.13 -9.82 0.72
C GLY A 66 -7.18 -9.13 -0.26
N ALA A 67 -7.61 -8.02 -0.89
CA ALA A 67 -6.77 -7.24 -1.81
C ALA A 67 -5.68 -6.43 -1.09
N ILE A 68 -5.85 -6.15 0.21
CA ILE A 68 -4.84 -5.51 1.07
C ILE A 68 -3.93 -6.58 1.67
N SER A 69 -2.65 -6.28 1.86
CA SER A 69 -1.72 -7.13 2.61
C SER A 69 -0.47 -6.37 3.08
N GLY A 70 0.26 -6.93 4.04
CA GLY A 70 1.54 -6.38 4.49
C GLY A 70 1.34 -5.10 5.29
N VAL A 71 0.38 -5.12 6.21
CA VAL A 71 0.01 -4.00 7.05
C VAL A 71 1.08 -3.79 8.13
N SER A 72 1.41 -2.53 8.38
CA SER A 72 2.47 -2.11 9.30
C SER A 72 2.07 -0.86 10.05
N LEU A 73 2.59 -0.72 11.27
CA LEU A 73 2.27 0.35 12.21
C LEU A 73 3.55 1.12 12.57
N GLU A 74 3.47 2.44 12.54
CA GLU A 74 4.56 3.33 12.93
C GLU A 74 4.07 4.35 13.98
N ASN A 75 4.82 4.46 15.07
CA ASN A 75 4.62 5.48 16.09
C ASN A 75 5.28 6.80 15.63
N GLN A 76 4.46 7.77 15.24
CA GLN A 76 4.92 9.08 14.78
C GLN A 76 5.52 9.96 15.89
N HIS A 77 5.31 9.60 17.16
CA HIS A 77 5.79 10.37 18.33
C HIS A 77 7.17 9.92 18.82
N GLY A 78 7.76 8.88 18.22
CA GLY A 78 9.11 8.40 18.52
C GLY A 78 9.21 6.88 18.69
N GLY A 79 10.33 6.42 19.23
CA GLY A 79 10.53 5.00 19.53
C GLY A 79 9.92 4.59 20.87
N GLY A 80 9.11 3.54 20.87
CA GLY A 80 8.45 2.99 22.06
C GLY A 80 6.98 2.64 21.82
N PRO A 81 6.27 2.15 22.86
CA PRO A 81 4.84 1.85 22.80
C PRO A 81 4.01 3.05 22.36
N LEU A 82 2.89 2.79 21.68
CA LEU A 82 1.85 3.80 21.47
C LEU A 82 1.21 4.12 22.82
N VAL A 83 1.22 5.40 23.20
CA VAL A 83 0.41 5.89 24.33
C VAL A 83 -1.02 6.11 23.84
N GLN A 84 -2.01 5.83 24.69
CA GLN A 84 -3.40 6.16 24.41
C GLN A 84 -3.51 7.63 23.99
N TRP A 85 -4.34 7.88 22.99
CA TRP A 85 -4.58 9.16 22.33
C TRP A 85 -3.45 9.68 21.42
N GLN A 86 -2.37 8.93 21.20
CA GLN A 86 -1.39 9.24 20.13
C GLN A 86 -1.90 8.83 18.74
N ASN A 87 -1.35 9.49 17.72
CA ASN A 87 -1.53 9.10 16.32
C ASN A 87 -0.59 7.94 15.97
N VAL A 88 -1.09 7.03 15.14
CA VAL A 88 -0.33 5.93 14.52
C VAL A 88 -0.46 6.05 13.00
N ARG A 89 0.65 5.87 12.29
CA ARG A 89 0.63 5.71 10.83
C ARG A 89 0.40 4.23 10.53
N ILE A 90 -0.65 3.93 9.79
CA ILE A 90 -0.97 2.59 9.29
C ILE A 90 -0.60 2.59 7.81
N SER A 91 0.29 1.70 7.39
CA SER A 91 0.72 1.57 5.99
C SER A 91 0.60 0.13 5.51
N GLY A 92 0.35 -0.08 4.21
CA GLY A 92 0.27 -1.41 3.63
C GLY A 92 0.34 -1.41 2.11
N THR A 93 0.17 -2.60 1.53
CA THR A 93 0.09 -2.78 0.08
C THR A 93 -1.31 -3.20 -0.34
N TRP A 94 -1.65 -2.96 -1.60
CA TRP A 94 -2.90 -3.41 -2.21
C TRP A 94 -2.67 -3.96 -3.62
N THR A 95 -3.48 -4.92 -4.05
CA THR A 95 -3.45 -5.49 -5.41
C THR A 95 -4.83 -6.03 -5.78
N VAL A 96 -5.30 -5.71 -6.98
CA VAL A 96 -6.58 -6.20 -7.53
C VAL A 96 -6.34 -7.14 -8.72
N PRO A 97 -7.25 -8.10 -8.99
CA PRO A 97 -7.07 -9.05 -10.09
C PRO A 97 -7.07 -8.36 -11.47
N ALA A 98 -6.48 -9.03 -12.47
CA ALA A 98 -6.49 -8.56 -13.84
C ALA A 98 -7.93 -8.50 -14.39
N GLY A 99 -8.27 -7.38 -15.04
CA GLY A 99 -9.62 -7.11 -15.53
C GLY A 99 -10.54 -6.36 -14.56
N ALA A 100 -10.02 -5.88 -13.42
CA ALA A 100 -10.74 -4.96 -12.53
C ALA A 100 -11.19 -3.68 -13.26
N GLN A 101 -12.29 -3.10 -12.81
CA GLN A 101 -13.03 -2.03 -13.48
C GLN A 101 -13.28 -0.82 -12.56
N ALA A 102 -13.60 0.32 -13.17
CA ALA A 102 -14.01 1.51 -12.45
C ALA A 102 -15.25 1.25 -11.57
N GLY A 103 -15.25 1.78 -10.35
CA GLY A 103 -16.34 1.62 -9.38
C GLY A 103 -16.28 0.32 -8.55
N GLU A 104 -15.39 -0.62 -8.88
CA GLU A 104 -15.14 -1.77 -8.01
C GLU A 104 -14.32 -1.37 -6.77
N THR A 105 -14.44 -2.12 -5.69
CA THR A 105 -13.93 -1.72 -4.37
C THR A 105 -13.01 -2.74 -3.72
N PHE A 106 -12.11 -2.26 -2.87
CA PHE A 106 -11.33 -3.03 -1.91
C PHE A 106 -11.29 -2.29 -0.57
N GLY A 107 -10.95 -2.97 0.53
CA GLY A 107 -11.00 -2.36 1.85
C GLY A 107 -10.61 -3.29 3.00
N MET A 108 -10.64 -2.75 4.21
CA MET A 108 -10.39 -3.46 5.47
C MET A 108 -11.09 -2.74 6.63
N THR A 109 -11.26 -3.42 7.76
CA THR A 109 -11.66 -2.81 9.03
C THR A 109 -10.45 -2.72 9.96
N LEU A 110 -10.24 -1.57 10.60
CA LEU A 110 -9.17 -1.39 11.56
C LEU A 110 -9.47 -2.13 12.88
N PRO A 111 -8.44 -2.60 13.62
CA PRO A 111 -8.58 -3.07 14.99
C PRO A 111 -9.33 -2.07 15.89
N ALA A 112 -10.07 -2.60 16.88
CA ALA A 112 -10.86 -1.78 17.80
C ALA A 112 -10.01 -0.84 18.67
N GLU A 113 -8.73 -1.16 18.85
CA GLU A 113 -7.69 -0.33 19.46
C GLU A 113 -7.57 1.04 18.78
N PHE A 114 -7.86 1.14 17.49
CA PHE A 114 -7.74 2.37 16.71
C PHE A 114 -9.10 3.05 16.47
N SER A 115 -9.08 4.38 16.39
CA SER A 115 -10.26 5.16 15.99
C SER A 115 -9.89 6.32 15.08
N ARG A 116 -10.91 6.89 14.42
CA ARG A 116 -10.86 8.26 13.89
C ARG A 116 -11.91 9.13 14.55
N GLN A 117 -11.55 10.38 14.82
CA GLN A 117 -12.48 11.40 15.32
C GLN A 117 -13.48 11.85 14.24
N SER A 118 -13.09 11.72 12.98
CA SER A 118 -13.80 12.18 11.78
C SER A 118 -13.74 11.13 10.68
N ALA A 119 -14.72 11.13 9.77
CA ALA A 119 -14.53 10.47 8.50
C ALA A 119 -13.54 11.30 7.67
N GLY A 120 -12.77 10.66 6.80
CA GLY A 120 -11.83 11.35 5.92
C GLY A 120 -11.64 10.59 4.62
N GLU A 121 -11.17 11.30 3.60
CA GLU A 121 -10.89 10.75 2.28
C GLU A 121 -9.44 10.99 1.89
N PHE A 122 -8.88 10.10 1.07
CA PHE A 122 -7.58 10.28 0.42
C PHE A 122 -7.56 9.58 -0.95
N THR A 123 -6.64 10.00 -1.81
CA THR A 123 -6.47 9.41 -3.14
C THR A 123 -5.21 8.56 -3.22
N ILE A 124 -5.28 7.45 -3.95
CA ILE A 124 -4.12 6.68 -4.38
C ILE A 124 -3.87 7.03 -5.85
N ALA A 125 -2.66 7.47 -6.19
CA ALA A 125 -2.32 7.97 -7.52
C ALA A 125 -1.10 7.26 -8.12
N ASP A 126 -1.00 7.26 -9.45
CA ASP A 126 0.20 6.84 -10.16
C ASP A 126 1.29 7.92 -10.05
N PRO A 127 2.44 7.64 -9.41
CA PRO A 127 3.51 8.63 -9.22
C PRO A 127 4.20 9.04 -10.53
N VAL A 128 3.98 8.31 -11.64
CA VAL A 128 4.52 8.62 -12.97
C VAL A 128 3.54 9.46 -13.79
N THR A 129 2.26 9.09 -13.81
CA THR A 129 1.25 9.75 -14.67
C THR A 129 0.39 10.80 -13.95
N GLY A 130 0.35 10.76 -12.61
CA GLY A 130 -0.53 11.59 -11.78
C GLY A 130 -2.00 11.18 -11.83
N LEU A 131 -2.35 10.08 -12.49
CA LEU A 131 -3.72 9.59 -12.56
C LEU A 131 -4.14 8.99 -11.21
N VAL A 132 -5.29 9.41 -10.68
CA VAL A 132 -5.87 8.81 -9.46
C VAL A 132 -6.38 7.42 -9.81
N MET A 133 -5.79 6.39 -9.20
CA MET A 133 -6.10 4.98 -9.39
C MET A 133 -7.26 4.50 -8.51
N ALA A 134 -7.35 5.05 -7.28
CA ALA A 134 -8.46 4.79 -6.37
C ALA A 134 -8.75 6.00 -5.47
N ASN A 135 -10.02 6.17 -5.10
CA ASN A 135 -10.47 7.11 -4.06
C ASN A 135 -10.81 6.30 -2.81
N CYS A 136 -10.18 6.60 -1.68
CA CYS A 136 -10.35 5.89 -0.41
C CYS A 136 -11.10 6.76 0.61
N ALA A 137 -12.11 6.19 1.26
CA ALA A 137 -12.82 6.79 2.38
C ALA A 137 -12.60 5.95 3.64
N VAL A 138 -12.33 6.61 4.76
CA VAL A 138 -12.18 6.01 6.10
C VAL A 138 -13.27 6.54 7.01
N ALA A 139 -14.00 5.65 7.67
CA ALA A 139 -15.08 6.00 8.58
C ALA A 139 -14.60 6.70 9.87
N ALA A 140 -15.52 7.37 10.56
CA ALA A 140 -15.33 7.84 11.93
C ALA A 140 -15.66 6.72 12.95
N GLY A 141 -15.16 6.86 14.17
CA GLY A 141 -15.41 5.92 15.27
C GLY A 141 -14.25 4.95 15.52
N GLY A 142 -14.43 4.04 16.48
CA GLY A 142 -13.48 2.99 16.82
C GLY A 142 -13.67 1.76 15.93
N GLY A 143 -12.55 1.12 15.55
CA GLY A 143 -12.51 0.09 14.50
C GLY A 143 -13.16 0.53 13.19
N PRO A 144 -12.77 1.69 12.61
CA PRO A 144 -13.42 2.21 11.40
C PRO A 144 -13.13 1.35 10.17
N ASP A 145 -14.06 1.37 9.21
CA ASP A 145 -13.85 0.78 7.89
C ASP A 145 -13.05 1.74 6.99
N MET A 146 -12.12 1.18 6.21
CA MET A 146 -11.51 1.83 5.05
C MET A 146 -12.01 1.16 3.78
N VAL A 147 -12.58 1.94 2.85
CA VAL A 147 -13.04 1.47 1.54
C VAL A 147 -12.45 2.33 0.43
N CYS A 148 -11.72 1.69 -0.47
CA CYS A 148 -11.15 2.28 -1.67
C CYS A 148 -11.94 1.85 -2.90
N THR A 149 -12.29 2.81 -3.76
CA THR A 149 -13.04 2.61 -5.02
C THR A 149 -12.12 2.91 -6.20
N LEU A 150 -11.96 1.94 -7.10
CA LEU A 150 -11.16 2.08 -8.32
C LEU A 150 -11.77 3.10 -9.28
N THR A 151 -10.92 3.83 -10.00
CA THR A 151 -11.35 4.81 -11.02
C THR A 151 -11.24 4.23 -12.44
N GLU A 152 -11.62 5.00 -13.45
CA GLU A 152 -11.39 4.69 -14.87
C GLU A 152 -9.89 4.50 -15.22
N ALA A 153 -8.95 4.98 -14.37
CA ALA A 153 -7.51 4.85 -14.63
C ALA A 153 -7.00 3.40 -14.58
N VAL A 154 -7.76 2.46 -14.00
CA VAL A 154 -7.39 1.03 -13.97
C VAL A 154 -7.79 0.27 -15.24
N GLU A 155 -8.63 0.86 -16.11
CA GLU A 155 -9.22 0.15 -17.23
C GLU A 155 -8.18 -0.28 -18.28
N GLY A 156 -8.20 -1.56 -18.65
CA GLY A 156 -7.24 -2.14 -19.59
C GLY A 156 -5.82 -2.34 -19.04
N LEU A 157 -5.59 -2.05 -17.75
CA LEU A 157 -4.35 -2.38 -17.06
C LEU A 157 -4.43 -3.77 -16.41
N GLU A 158 -3.26 -4.39 -16.24
CA GLU A 158 -3.11 -5.60 -15.43
C GLU A 158 -2.05 -5.41 -14.35
N LYS A 159 -2.01 -6.32 -13.36
CA LYS A 159 -1.14 -6.20 -12.17
C LYS A 159 -1.35 -4.86 -11.45
N VAL A 160 -2.61 -4.45 -11.35
CA VAL A 160 -2.99 -3.17 -10.74
C VAL A 160 -2.82 -3.28 -9.22
N GLY A 161 -2.03 -2.38 -8.65
CA GLY A 161 -1.72 -2.38 -7.22
C GLY A 161 -0.65 -1.35 -6.84
N GLY A 162 -0.31 -1.31 -5.56
CA GLY A 162 0.67 -0.40 -5.01
C GLY A 162 0.64 -0.33 -3.49
N THR A 163 0.77 0.88 -2.95
CA THR A 163 0.85 1.16 -1.50
C THR A 163 -0.33 2.02 -1.05
N PHE A 164 -0.60 2.00 0.25
CA PHE A 164 -1.40 3.02 0.91
C PHE A 164 -0.81 3.32 2.29
N TRP A 165 -1.17 4.49 2.82
CA TRP A 165 -0.98 4.84 4.21
C TRP A 165 -2.14 5.72 4.69
N MET A 166 -2.40 5.71 5.99
CA MET A 166 -3.34 6.61 6.64
C MET A 166 -2.98 6.78 8.12
N GLU A 167 -3.51 7.82 8.73
CA GLU A 167 -3.43 8.02 10.18
C GLU A 167 -4.68 7.49 10.90
N ALA A 168 -4.47 6.96 12.10
CA ALA A 168 -5.52 6.66 13.06
C ALA A 168 -5.03 7.01 14.48
N ARG A 169 -5.92 6.92 15.47
CA ARG A 169 -5.62 7.24 16.87
C ARG A 169 -5.69 6.01 17.75
N ALA A 170 -4.64 5.70 18.50
CA ALA A 170 -4.63 4.62 19.50
C ALA A 170 -5.59 4.97 20.65
N SER A 171 -6.80 4.44 20.63
CA SER A 171 -7.94 4.93 21.42
C SER A 171 -8.35 3.98 22.55
N GLN A 172 -8.02 2.68 22.44
CA GLN A 172 -8.16 1.73 23.54
C GLN A 172 -6.78 1.22 23.96
N THR A 173 -6.58 1.09 25.26
CA THR A 173 -5.37 0.50 25.85
C THR A 173 -5.40 -1.02 25.74
N THR A 174 -4.28 -1.65 25.41
CA THR A 174 -4.15 -3.11 25.36
C THR A 174 -2.77 -3.52 25.85
N THR A 175 -2.68 -4.67 26.52
CA THR A 175 -1.39 -5.31 26.88
C THR A 175 -0.99 -6.40 25.87
N SER A 176 -1.75 -6.55 24.78
CA SER A 176 -1.32 -7.34 23.62
C SER A 176 -0.20 -6.59 22.91
N GLU A 177 0.81 -7.31 22.42
CA GLU A 177 1.86 -6.73 21.57
C GLU A 177 1.49 -6.78 20.08
N THR A 178 0.35 -7.38 19.74
CA THR A 178 -0.19 -7.45 18.38
C THR A 178 -1.67 -7.07 18.33
N VAL A 179 -2.13 -6.67 17.15
CA VAL A 179 -3.54 -6.39 16.80
C VAL A 179 -3.95 -7.13 15.53
N GLU A 180 -5.24 -7.40 15.40
CA GLU A 180 -5.82 -8.17 14.28
C GLU A 180 -6.53 -7.24 13.29
N PHE A 181 -6.02 -7.14 12.06
CA PHE A 181 -6.65 -6.42 10.95
C PHE A 181 -7.54 -7.36 10.15
N ASP A 182 -8.84 -7.04 10.02
CA ASP A 182 -9.77 -7.79 9.16
C ASP A 182 -9.70 -7.25 7.73
N LEU A 183 -9.10 -8.03 6.84
CA LEU A 183 -8.93 -7.73 5.42
C LEU A 183 -10.04 -8.38 4.57
N GLY A 184 -11.09 -8.93 5.18
CA GLY A 184 -12.25 -9.56 4.54
C GLY A 184 -12.11 -11.06 4.38
N ASP A 185 -11.22 -11.52 3.51
CA ASP A 185 -10.97 -12.95 3.30
C ASP A 185 -9.94 -13.52 4.28
N THR A 186 -9.14 -12.65 4.90
CA THR A 186 -8.03 -12.99 5.80
C THR A 186 -7.92 -12.00 6.95
N VAL A 187 -7.50 -12.47 8.11
CA VAL A 187 -7.06 -11.63 9.23
C VAL A 187 -5.54 -11.58 9.23
N GLU A 188 -4.96 -10.38 9.24
CA GLU A 188 -3.52 -10.17 9.37
C GLU A 188 -3.18 -9.73 10.81
N ILE A 189 -2.27 -10.45 11.46
CA ILE A 189 -1.80 -10.13 12.82
C ILE A 189 -0.58 -9.23 12.67
N VAL A 190 -0.68 -8.00 13.19
CA VAL A 190 0.32 -6.94 13.03
C VAL A 190 0.89 -6.57 14.40
N ASP A 191 2.22 -6.50 14.49
CA ASP A 191 2.93 -6.06 15.70
C ASP A 191 2.63 -4.57 15.97
N LEU A 192 2.32 -4.25 17.23
CA LEU A 192 2.25 -2.87 17.69
C LEU A 192 3.67 -2.29 17.79
N PRO A 193 3.86 -0.97 17.60
CA PRO A 193 5.15 -0.33 17.85
C PRO A 193 5.54 -0.49 19.33
N GLY A 194 6.72 -1.02 19.60
CA GLY A 194 7.28 -1.14 20.97
C GLY A 194 6.69 -2.25 21.84
N ASP A 195 7.28 -2.43 23.03
CA ASP A 195 6.89 -3.49 23.98
C ASP A 195 5.68 -3.07 24.84
N GLY A 196 4.82 -4.04 25.21
CA GLY A 196 3.74 -3.82 26.17
C GLY A 196 2.42 -3.27 25.62
N GLY A 197 2.29 -3.08 24.31
CA GLY A 197 1.04 -2.75 23.62
C GLY A 197 0.69 -1.25 23.60
N VAL A 198 -0.61 -0.94 23.65
CA VAL A 198 -1.10 0.45 23.77
C VAL A 198 -1.21 0.81 25.25
N VAL A 199 -0.26 1.60 25.75
CA VAL A 199 -0.19 1.96 27.17
C VAL A 199 -1.15 3.10 27.51
N PRO A 200 -1.68 3.19 28.74
CA PRO A 200 -2.51 4.32 29.17
C PRO A 200 -1.77 5.65 29.08
N GLU A 201 -2.52 6.73 28.86
CA GLU A 201 -2.04 8.10 29.07
C GLU A 201 -1.57 8.31 30.52
N ASP A 202 -0.53 9.13 30.73
CA ASP A 202 -0.06 9.48 32.07
C ASP A 202 -1.14 10.31 32.79
N PRO A 203 -1.69 9.85 33.93
CA PRO A 203 -2.70 10.61 34.66
C PRO A 203 -2.11 11.80 35.44
N ALA A 204 -0.79 12.03 35.43
CA ALA A 204 -0.20 13.18 36.09
C ALA A 204 -0.80 14.51 35.58
N GLU A 205 -1.06 15.42 36.52
CA GLU A 205 -1.37 16.81 36.18
C GLU A 205 -0.12 17.50 35.63
N GLN A 206 -0.25 18.25 34.54
CA GLN A 206 0.85 19.05 33.99
C GLN A 206 1.28 20.14 34.98
N GLU A 207 2.59 20.36 35.13
CA GLU A 207 3.11 21.31 36.12
C GLU A 207 2.80 22.78 35.78
N GLU A 208 2.65 23.10 34.48
CA GLU A 208 2.49 24.47 33.95
C GLU A 208 1.33 24.54 32.92
N PRO A 209 0.74 25.73 32.66
CA PRO A 209 -0.29 25.90 31.64
C PRO A 209 0.24 25.53 30.24
N TYR A 210 -0.59 24.81 29.50
CA TYR A 210 -0.21 24.24 28.21
C TYR A 210 -1.27 24.53 27.16
N LYS A 211 -0.87 24.50 25.89
CA LYS A 211 -1.76 24.70 24.75
C LYS A 211 -1.53 23.62 23.71
N TYR A 212 -2.60 23.14 23.11
CA TYR A 212 -2.56 22.26 21.94
C TYR A 212 -3.76 22.54 21.04
N GLY A 213 -3.68 22.08 19.79
CA GLY A 213 -4.80 22.18 18.85
C GLY A 213 -4.59 21.30 17.64
N GLY A 214 -5.63 21.20 16.83
CA GLY A 214 -5.64 20.40 15.61
C GLY A 214 -6.98 20.50 14.88
N GLU A 215 -7.01 19.96 13.67
CA GLU A 215 -8.22 19.91 12.84
C GLU A 215 -9.35 19.07 13.46
N THR A 216 -10.56 19.36 13.01
CA THR A 216 -11.77 18.61 13.36
C THR A 216 -12.30 17.84 12.15
N ALA A 217 -13.50 17.26 12.25
CA ALA A 217 -14.22 16.69 11.12
C ALA A 217 -14.68 17.71 10.07
N THR A 218 -14.61 19.01 10.37
CA THR A 218 -15.12 20.09 9.51
C THR A 218 -13.95 20.84 8.91
N ASP A 219 -13.95 20.98 7.58
CA ASP A 219 -12.89 21.66 6.82
C ASP A 219 -12.64 23.08 7.34
N GLY A 220 -11.36 23.43 7.53
CA GLY A 220 -10.90 24.68 8.11
C GLY A 220 -11.30 24.95 9.57
N LEU A 221 -12.04 24.07 10.24
CA LEU A 221 -12.42 24.22 11.65
C LEU A 221 -11.40 23.52 12.54
N LEU A 222 -10.64 24.29 13.31
CA LEU A 222 -9.64 23.82 14.25
C LEU A 222 -10.19 23.86 15.69
N LYS A 223 -9.95 22.78 16.44
CA LYS A 223 -10.15 22.73 17.89
C LYS A 223 -8.86 23.15 18.57
N TRP A 224 -8.96 24.05 19.53
CA TRP A 224 -7.87 24.40 20.44
C TRP A 224 -8.24 24.09 21.88
N VAL A 225 -7.21 23.85 22.68
CA VAL A 225 -7.33 23.63 24.12
C VAL A 225 -6.21 24.37 24.83
N ILE A 226 -6.57 25.08 25.90
CA ILE A 226 -5.62 25.61 26.89
C ILE A 226 -5.88 24.88 28.20
N GLY A 227 -4.88 24.17 28.71
CA GLY A 227 -4.90 23.56 30.02
C GLY A 227 -4.43 24.53 31.11
N ILE A 228 -5.16 24.57 32.21
CA ILE A 228 -4.89 25.39 33.40
C ILE A 228 -4.77 24.42 34.60
N PRO A 229 -3.55 24.07 35.02
CA PRO A 229 -3.32 23.26 36.20
C PRO A 229 -3.88 23.91 37.46
N SER A 230 -4.25 23.09 38.43
CA SER A 230 -4.86 23.48 39.71
C SER A 230 -4.02 24.46 40.53
N GLY A 231 -2.69 24.47 40.34
CA GLY A 231 -1.77 25.43 40.93
C GLY A 231 -1.92 26.87 40.41
N TYR A 232 -2.48 27.05 39.20
CA TYR A 232 -2.69 28.34 38.53
C TYR A 232 -4.12 28.88 38.72
N VAL A 233 -4.91 28.27 39.61
CA VAL A 233 -6.28 28.70 39.93
C VAL A 233 -6.25 29.50 41.22
N HIS A 234 -6.09 30.82 41.11
CA HIS A 234 -5.90 31.71 42.24
C HIS A 234 -7.23 32.25 42.77
N GLU A 235 -7.51 31.98 44.06
CA GLU A 235 -8.76 32.36 44.76
C GLU A 235 -10.06 31.90 44.07
N GLY A 236 -10.00 30.84 43.25
CA GLY A 236 -11.14 30.36 42.45
C GLY A 236 -11.37 31.18 41.18
N SER A 237 -10.32 31.77 40.61
CA SER A 237 -10.33 32.55 39.37
C SER A 237 -9.02 32.40 38.59
N PHE A 238 -9.08 32.73 37.30
CA PHE A 238 -7.95 32.92 36.41
C PHE A 238 -8.40 33.73 35.18
N THR A 239 -7.46 34.39 34.50
CA THR A 239 -7.67 35.13 33.26
C THR A 239 -6.86 34.50 32.13
N ILE A 240 -7.38 34.54 30.91
CA ILE A 240 -6.70 34.10 29.69
C ILE A 240 -6.85 35.21 28.66
N THR A 241 -5.74 35.62 28.04
CA THR A 241 -5.78 36.36 26.77
C THR A 241 -5.24 35.44 25.68
N ASP A 242 -5.88 35.43 24.51
CA ASP A 242 -5.50 34.55 23.40
C ASP A 242 -5.50 35.34 22.09
N THR A 243 -4.59 35.03 21.17
CA THR A 243 -4.37 35.78 19.92
C THR A 243 -3.79 34.87 18.83
N LEU A 244 -4.45 34.87 17.68
CA LEU A 244 -3.99 34.17 16.47
C LEU A 244 -2.70 34.80 15.93
N ASP A 245 -1.78 33.96 15.47
CA ASP A 245 -0.48 34.40 14.96
C ASP A 245 -0.60 35.44 13.83
N ALA A 246 0.43 36.28 13.73
CA ALA A 246 0.51 37.30 12.69
C ALA A 246 0.60 36.67 11.29
N GLY A 247 -0.25 37.13 10.36
CA GLY A 247 -0.33 36.60 8.99
C GLY A 247 -1.57 35.76 8.70
N LEU A 248 -2.24 35.22 9.73
CA LEU A 248 -3.50 34.49 9.60
C LEU A 248 -4.69 35.43 9.38
N THR A 249 -4.71 36.20 8.28
CA THR A 249 -5.74 37.24 8.04
C THR A 249 -7.07 36.69 7.54
N GLY A 250 -7.13 35.42 7.14
CA GLY A 250 -8.35 34.69 6.76
C GLY A 250 -8.70 33.58 7.75
N HIS A 251 -8.51 33.82 9.04
CA HIS A 251 -8.77 32.86 10.11
C HIS A 251 -9.29 33.62 11.34
N HIS A 252 -10.36 33.13 11.96
CA HIS A 252 -11.07 33.84 13.03
C HIS A 252 -11.59 32.88 14.12
N TYR A 253 -11.83 33.42 15.31
CA TYR A 253 -12.50 32.73 16.41
C TYR A 253 -14.00 32.58 16.11
N THR A 254 -14.53 31.36 16.29
CA THR A 254 -15.97 31.07 16.12
C THR A 254 -16.84 31.71 17.22
N GLY A 255 -16.27 31.96 18.40
CA GLY A 255 -16.98 32.34 19.62
C GLY A 255 -17.54 31.14 20.40
N ASP A 256 -17.50 29.92 19.86
CA ASP A 256 -17.88 28.70 20.57
C ASP A 256 -16.77 28.31 21.55
N VAL A 257 -17.11 28.34 22.85
CA VAL A 257 -16.19 28.06 23.95
C VAL A 257 -16.91 27.30 25.07
N LYS A 258 -16.21 26.33 25.66
CA LYS A 258 -16.60 25.66 26.91
C LYS A 258 -15.40 25.54 27.84
N LEU A 259 -15.64 25.70 29.13
CA LEU A 259 -14.67 25.38 30.16
C LEU A 259 -15.03 24.01 30.75
N VAL A 260 -14.08 23.07 30.74
CA VAL A 260 -14.23 21.79 31.44
C VAL A 260 -13.28 21.75 32.64
N GLN A 261 -13.66 21.02 33.68
CA GLN A 261 -12.88 20.80 34.90
C GLN A 261 -12.72 19.30 35.15
N ARG A 262 -11.58 18.90 35.72
CA ARG A 262 -11.30 17.53 36.14
C ARG A 262 -10.65 17.54 37.52
N ALA A 263 -11.07 16.62 38.39
CA ALA A 263 -10.60 16.59 39.76
C ALA A 263 -9.12 16.18 39.83
N VAL A 264 -8.37 16.77 40.76
CA VAL A 264 -6.95 16.48 41.01
C VAL A 264 -6.79 15.91 42.40
N VAL A 265 -6.17 14.73 42.49
CA VAL A 265 -5.86 14.07 43.76
C VAL A 265 -4.42 13.59 43.74
N ASN A 266 -3.61 14.08 44.69
CA ASN A 266 -2.17 13.78 44.81
C ASN A 266 -1.35 14.07 43.53
N GLY A 267 -1.70 15.13 42.79
CA GLY A 267 -1.03 15.50 41.53
C GLY A 267 -1.44 14.67 40.32
N ALA A 268 -2.49 13.86 40.41
CA ALA A 268 -3.05 13.12 39.29
C ALA A 268 -4.50 13.54 38.99
N LEU A 269 -4.82 13.63 37.71
CA LEU A 269 -6.16 13.83 37.17
C LEU A 269 -7.00 12.56 37.41
N VAL A 270 -8.13 12.70 38.11
CA VAL A 270 -8.98 11.57 38.51
C VAL A 270 -10.45 11.78 38.13
N GLY A 271 -11.12 10.67 37.81
CA GLY A 271 -12.50 10.67 37.33
C GLY A 271 -12.65 11.27 35.93
N ASP A 272 -13.90 11.49 35.54
CA ASP A 272 -14.28 12.06 34.26
C ASP A 272 -14.22 13.60 34.30
N ALA A 273 -13.95 14.22 33.15
CA ALA A 273 -14.09 15.66 33.00
C ALA A 273 -15.57 16.08 33.05
N SER A 274 -15.85 17.26 33.60
CA SER A 274 -17.20 17.83 33.70
C SER A 274 -17.22 19.26 33.17
N GLU A 275 -18.30 19.67 32.52
CA GLU A 275 -18.47 21.04 32.03
C GLU A 275 -18.77 22.00 33.20
N VAL A 276 -18.12 23.16 33.19
CA VAL A 276 -18.34 24.24 34.17
C VAL A 276 -19.55 25.07 33.74
N ASP A 277 -20.37 25.51 34.70
CA ASP A 277 -21.56 26.34 34.42
C ASP A 277 -21.15 27.63 33.67
N PRO A 278 -21.67 27.91 32.45
CA PRO A 278 -21.31 29.09 31.67
C PRO A 278 -21.60 30.45 32.33
N SER A 279 -22.29 30.48 33.47
CA SER A 279 -22.47 31.70 34.26
C SER A 279 -21.28 32.06 35.16
N THR A 280 -20.28 31.17 35.32
CA THR A 280 -19.06 31.45 36.11
C THR A 280 -17.91 32.04 35.28
N TYR A 281 -18.09 32.22 33.97
CA TYR A 281 -17.08 32.80 33.09
C TYR A 281 -17.67 33.76 32.06
N VAL A 282 -16.80 34.60 31.50
CA VAL A 282 -17.11 35.55 30.42
C VAL A 282 -16.00 35.47 29.38
N ILE A 283 -16.37 35.55 28.11
CA ILE A 283 -15.46 35.76 26.98
C ILE A 283 -15.80 37.10 26.32
N ASP A 284 -14.79 37.92 26.06
CA ASP A 284 -14.87 39.15 25.27
C ASP A 284 -14.01 38.96 24.02
N LEU A 285 -14.67 38.82 22.86
CA LEU A 285 -14.02 38.61 21.58
C LEU A 285 -13.76 39.97 20.92
N ALA A 286 -12.53 40.22 20.48
CA ALA A 286 -12.18 41.47 19.82
C ALA A 286 -12.96 41.65 18.50
N ASP A 287 -13.23 42.91 18.13
CA ASP A 287 -13.97 43.28 16.90
C ASP A 287 -13.33 42.72 15.61
N ASP A 288 -12.04 42.37 15.63
CA ASP A 288 -11.34 41.77 14.50
C ASP A 288 -11.51 40.24 14.39
N GLY A 289 -12.07 39.59 15.41
CA GLY A 289 -12.25 38.14 15.49
C GLY A 289 -10.94 37.35 15.66
N ARG A 290 -9.81 37.99 15.99
CA ARG A 290 -8.46 37.37 16.03
C ARG A 290 -7.80 37.37 17.40
N SER A 291 -8.47 37.88 18.43
CA SER A 291 -8.07 37.76 19.83
C SER A 291 -9.28 37.74 20.77
N PHE A 292 -9.15 37.14 21.95
CA PHE A 292 -10.15 37.19 23.01
C PHE A 292 -9.52 37.39 24.40
N GLU A 293 -10.30 37.95 25.33
CA GLU A 293 -10.06 37.88 26.77
C GLU A 293 -11.13 36.96 27.40
N PHE A 294 -10.70 36.02 28.23
CA PHE A 294 -11.57 35.08 28.94
C PHE A 294 -11.28 35.17 30.45
N VAL A 295 -12.32 35.31 31.26
CA VAL A 295 -12.22 35.41 32.71
C VAL A 295 -13.16 34.40 33.35
N ALA A 296 -12.62 33.51 34.18
CA ALA A 296 -13.41 32.62 35.03
C ALA A 296 -13.28 33.01 36.50
N SER A 297 -14.37 32.92 37.26
CA SER A 297 -14.41 33.30 38.68
C SER A 297 -15.48 32.56 39.48
N GLY A 298 -15.30 32.44 40.79
CA GLY A 298 -16.22 31.69 41.65
C GLY A 298 -16.08 30.17 41.51
N LEU A 299 -14.98 29.71 40.94
CA LEU A 299 -14.60 28.31 40.83
C LEU A 299 -14.20 27.72 42.20
N PRO A 300 -14.19 26.39 42.37
CA PRO A 300 -13.50 25.74 43.48
C PRO A 300 -12.06 26.25 43.63
N ALA A 301 -11.70 26.71 44.84
CA ALA A 301 -10.39 27.29 45.15
C ALA A 301 -9.22 26.28 45.21
N GLY A 302 -9.35 25.12 44.56
CA GLY A 302 -8.34 24.06 44.51
C GLY A 302 -8.95 22.68 44.26
N GLY A 303 -8.09 21.71 43.92
CA GLY A 303 -8.48 20.31 43.68
C GLY A 303 -9.11 20.03 42.31
N PHE A 304 -9.03 20.99 41.37
CA PHE A 304 -9.47 20.84 39.99
C PHE A 304 -8.47 21.50 39.04
N ALA A 305 -8.12 20.78 37.97
CA ALA A 305 -7.54 21.34 36.76
C ALA A 305 -8.66 21.73 35.80
N TYR A 306 -8.38 22.66 34.88
CA TYR A 306 -9.35 23.10 33.88
C TYR A 306 -8.76 23.01 32.47
N GLU A 307 -9.62 22.82 31.48
CA GLU A 307 -9.29 22.99 30.06
C GLU A 307 -10.31 23.94 29.43
N LEU A 308 -9.82 25.04 28.84
CA LEU A 308 -10.62 25.90 27.97
C LEU A 308 -10.60 25.31 26.56
N VAL A 309 -11.76 24.85 26.07
CA VAL A 309 -11.91 24.29 24.72
C VAL A 309 -12.68 25.27 23.86
N TYR A 310 -12.12 25.67 22.72
CA TYR A 310 -12.73 26.59 21.77
C TYR A 310 -12.35 26.25 20.33
N PHE A 311 -12.97 26.94 19.36
CA PHE A 311 -12.76 26.67 17.94
C PHE A 311 -12.44 27.92 17.13
N THR A 312 -11.59 27.74 16.11
CA THR A 312 -11.28 28.77 15.11
C THR A 312 -11.57 28.22 13.71
N GLN A 313 -11.96 29.10 12.78
CA GLN A 313 -12.39 28.74 11.44
C GLN A 313 -11.51 29.48 10.40
N ALA A 314 -10.99 28.75 9.41
CA ALA A 314 -10.41 29.32 8.21
C ALA A 314 -11.50 29.77 7.23
N ASP A 315 -11.33 30.95 6.64
CA ASP A 315 -12.28 31.56 5.70
C ASP A 315 -12.21 30.95 4.29
N ALA A 316 -11.15 30.19 4.02
CA ALA A 316 -10.90 29.46 2.78
C ALA A 316 -10.59 27.98 3.11
N PRO A 317 -10.78 27.06 2.14
CA PRO A 317 -10.36 25.66 2.29
C PRO A 317 -8.88 25.58 2.63
N VAL A 318 -8.51 24.65 3.51
CA VAL A 318 -7.12 24.46 3.95
C VAL A 318 -6.41 23.41 3.10
N ALA A 319 -5.09 23.52 2.98
CA ALA A 319 -4.26 22.61 2.22
C ALA A 319 -3.13 22.01 3.08
N ALA A 320 -2.66 20.81 2.73
CA ALA A 320 -1.52 20.19 3.37
C ALA A 320 -0.29 21.11 3.33
N GLY A 321 0.30 21.35 4.50
CA GLY A 321 1.39 22.31 4.70
C GLY A 321 0.96 23.70 5.19
N ASP A 322 -0.33 24.03 5.24
CA ASP A 322 -0.82 25.24 5.90
C ASP A 322 -0.54 25.18 7.42
N ILE A 323 -0.13 26.30 8.01
CA ILE A 323 0.26 26.39 9.43
C ILE A 323 -0.62 27.41 10.14
N PHE A 324 -1.30 26.97 11.19
CA PHE A 324 -2.11 27.77 12.09
C PHE A 324 -1.41 27.88 13.44
N GLY A 325 -0.81 29.03 13.72
CA GLY A 325 -0.23 29.36 15.03
C GLY A 325 -1.21 30.12 15.92
N ASN A 326 -1.20 29.83 17.22
CA ASN A 326 -2.05 30.50 18.20
C ASN A 326 -1.39 30.63 19.57
N HIS A 327 -1.46 31.82 20.19
CA HIS A 327 -0.70 32.19 21.39
C HIS A 327 -1.60 32.68 22.53
N ALA A 328 -1.49 32.04 23.70
CA ALA A 328 -2.24 32.36 24.90
C ALA A 328 -1.36 32.83 26.06
N ILE A 329 -1.92 33.65 26.95
CA ILE A 329 -1.34 34.02 28.24
C ILE A 329 -2.36 33.69 29.32
N VAL A 330 -2.01 32.78 30.23
CA VAL A 330 -2.81 32.40 31.41
C VAL A 330 -2.27 33.17 32.61
N ASP A 331 -3.03 34.18 33.06
CA ASP A 331 -2.62 35.27 33.96
C ASP A 331 -1.31 35.96 33.57
N THR A 332 -0.16 35.35 33.85
CA THR A 332 1.19 35.84 33.48
C THR A 332 2.06 34.79 32.77
N PHE A 333 1.53 33.59 32.53
CA PHE A 333 2.26 32.49 31.90
C PHE A 333 1.94 32.41 30.41
N GLU A 334 2.95 32.53 29.56
CA GLU A 334 2.81 32.48 28.09
C GLU A 334 2.89 31.04 27.59
N THR A 335 1.99 30.65 26.69
CA THR A 335 1.96 29.33 26.06
C THR A 335 1.45 29.42 24.62
N SER A 336 1.97 28.62 23.71
CA SER A 336 1.58 28.67 22.30
C SER A 336 1.52 27.27 21.70
N ALA A 337 0.77 27.16 20.60
CA ALA A 337 0.70 25.93 19.83
C ALA A 337 0.55 26.28 18.34
N THR A 338 1.17 25.45 17.50
CA THR A 338 1.07 25.51 16.04
C THR A 338 0.50 24.19 15.54
N HIS A 339 -0.55 24.25 14.73
CA HIS A 339 -1.04 23.10 13.98
C HIS A 339 -0.61 23.25 12.52
N THR A 340 0.05 22.22 11.97
CA THR A 340 0.29 22.12 10.53
C THR A 340 -0.71 21.14 9.97
N VAL A 341 -1.46 21.56 8.93
CA VAL A 341 -2.35 20.67 8.19
C VAL A 341 -1.50 19.59 7.52
N VAL A 342 -1.81 18.34 7.80
CA VAL A 342 -1.12 17.17 7.24
C VAL A 342 -2.11 16.31 6.47
N GLU A 343 -1.65 15.64 5.42
CA GLU A 343 -2.46 14.60 4.78
C GLU A 343 -2.77 13.51 5.81
N SER A 344 -4.04 13.10 5.94
CA SER A 344 -4.40 12.00 6.84
C SER A 344 -4.28 10.62 6.18
N GLY A 345 -3.82 10.56 4.93
CA GLY A 345 -3.59 9.34 4.16
C GLY A 345 -3.26 9.63 2.70
N GLY A 346 -2.82 8.60 1.98
CA GLY A 346 -2.41 8.66 0.58
C GLY A 346 -1.88 7.31 0.11
N GLY A 347 -1.31 7.23 -1.09
CA GLY A 347 -0.68 6.01 -1.57
C GLY A 347 -0.31 6.05 -3.05
N ASP A 348 0.57 5.13 -3.45
CA ASP A 348 0.94 4.93 -4.84
C ASP A 348 0.10 3.80 -5.46
N GLY A 349 -0.27 3.96 -6.73
CA GLY A 349 -0.97 2.93 -7.50
C GLY A 349 -0.42 2.84 -8.92
N SER A 350 -0.20 1.64 -9.43
CA SER A 350 0.30 1.46 -10.80
C SER A 350 -0.36 0.26 -11.45
N GLY A 351 -0.24 0.17 -12.78
CA GLY A 351 -0.69 -0.98 -13.56
C GLY A 351 0.07 -1.07 -14.88
N VAL A 352 0.07 -2.25 -15.48
CA VAL A 352 0.79 -2.53 -16.73
C VAL A 352 -0.20 -2.62 -17.88
N ALA A 353 -0.16 -1.63 -18.76
CA ALA A 353 -0.75 -1.72 -20.09
C ALA A 353 0.08 -2.66 -20.97
N TYR A 354 -0.57 -3.40 -21.88
CA TYR A 354 0.08 -4.32 -22.80
C TYR A 354 -0.14 -3.91 -24.26
N THR A 355 0.78 -4.34 -25.12
CA THR A 355 0.75 -4.09 -26.58
C THR A 355 1.31 -5.29 -27.36
N THR A 356 1.08 -5.30 -28.67
CA THR A 356 1.46 -6.36 -29.62
C THR A 356 1.90 -5.75 -30.96
N PHE A 357 2.54 -6.54 -31.82
CA PHE A 357 2.51 -6.28 -33.26
C PHE A 357 1.70 -7.36 -33.97
N SER A 358 1.09 -7.03 -35.11
CA SER A 358 0.60 -8.01 -36.08
C SER A 358 1.51 -7.96 -37.31
N ILE A 359 1.77 -9.09 -37.94
CA ILE A 359 2.60 -9.16 -39.16
C ILE A 359 1.88 -9.95 -40.25
N THR A 360 1.73 -9.32 -41.42
CA THR A 360 1.15 -9.94 -42.62
C THR A 360 2.24 -10.19 -43.64
N LYS A 361 2.32 -11.42 -44.15
CA LYS A 361 3.30 -11.77 -45.19
C LYS A 361 2.81 -11.36 -46.58
N GLN A 362 3.64 -10.61 -47.30
CA GLN A 362 3.48 -10.30 -48.73
C GLN A 362 4.65 -10.87 -49.54
N ILE A 363 4.37 -11.25 -50.78
CA ILE A 363 5.37 -11.77 -51.72
C ILE A 363 5.33 -10.95 -53.01
N THR A 364 6.51 -10.61 -53.51
CA THR A 364 6.74 -9.93 -54.79
C THR A 364 7.72 -10.72 -55.65
N GLY A 365 8.04 -10.25 -56.85
CA GLY A 365 8.94 -10.94 -57.78
C GLY A 365 8.24 -11.96 -58.68
N ALA A 366 8.95 -12.44 -59.69
CA ALA A 366 8.36 -13.23 -60.78
C ALA A 366 7.92 -14.65 -60.39
N GLN A 367 8.30 -15.15 -59.21
CA GLN A 367 7.86 -16.44 -58.66
C GLN A 367 6.85 -16.30 -57.50
N ALA A 368 6.27 -15.11 -57.27
CA ALA A 368 5.34 -14.88 -56.15
C ALA A 368 4.15 -15.86 -56.14
N ASP A 369 3.61 -16.18 -57.32
CA ASP A 369 2.54 -17.17 -57.47
C ASP A 369 2.95 -18.59 -57.06
N ALA A 370 4.19 -18.99 -57.30
CA ALA A 370 4.67 -20.35 -57.01
C ALA A 370 4.79 -20.64 -55.50
N VAL A 371 4.74 -19.59 -54.66
CA VAL A 371 5.02 -19.65 -53.22
C VAL A 371 3.85 -19.15 -52.36
N ARG A 372 2.69 -18.87 -52.96
CA ARG A 372 1.51 -18.31 -52.25
C ARG A 372 1.02 -19.21 -51.09
N ASP A 373 1.23 -20.51 -51.22
CA ASP A 373 0.79 -21.53 -50.25
C ASP A 373 1.89 -21.87 -49.23
N ALA A 374 3.04 -21.18 -49.27
CA ALA A 374 4.15 -21.34 -48.34
C ALA A 374 3.86 -20.66 -46.99
N THR A 375 4.55 -21.14 -45.95
CA THR A 375 4.55 -20.53 -44.62
C THR A 375 5.97 -20.11 -44.27
N TYR A 376 6.10 -18.99 -43.58
CA TYR A 376 7.37 -18.35 -43.25
C TYR A 376 7.58 -18.31 -41.73
N THR A 377 8.82 -18.28 -41.27
CA THR A 377 9.15 -18.29 -39.84
C THR A 377 9.71 -16.94 -39.43
N VAL A 378 8.99 -16.23 -38.57
CA VAL A 378 9.50 -15.00 -37.95
C VAL A 378 9.93 -15.31 -36.53
N ARG A 379 11.14 -14.89 -36.17
CA ARG A 379 11.65 -14.88 -34.79
C ARG A 379 11.54 -13.46 -34.25
N TYR A 380 11.14 -13.32 -33.00
CA TYR A 380 11.15 -12.02 -32.32
C TYR A 380 11.48 -12.13 -30.83
N SER A 381 11.98 -11.04 -30.27
CA SER A 381 12.23 -10.88 -28.84
C SER A 381 11.81 -9.47 -28.38
N VAL A 382 11.79 -9.23 -27.07
CA VAL A 382 11.66 -7.89 -26.50
C VAL A 382 13.06 -7.41 -26.13
N LYS A 383 13.45 -6.22 -26.61
CA LYS A 383 14.77 -5.64 -26.39
C LYS A 383 15.05 -5.46 -24.89
N GLY A 384 16.15 -6.04 -24.41
CA GLY A 384 16.52 -6.01 -22.99
C GLY A 384 15.75 -6.99 -22.10
N SER A 385 14.93 -7.89 -22.66
CA SER A 385 14.31 -8.98 -21.89
C SER A 385 15.19 -10.23 -21.85
N ASP A 386 15.24 -10.89 -20.69
CA ASP A 386 15.88 -12.21 -20.53
C ASP A 386 15.03 -13.37 -21.07
N ALA A 387 13.80 -13.11 -21.55
CA ALA A 387 12.94 -14.13 -22.13
C ALA A 387 13.55 -14.67 -23.45
N PRO A 388 13.49 -16.00 -23.70
CA PRO A 388 13.99 -16.56 -24.95
C PRO A 388 13.20 -16.03 -26.14
N PRO A 389 13.83 -15.81 -27.32
CA PRO A 389 13.13 -15.38 -28.52
C PRO A 389 11.98 -16.33 -28.88
N ALA A 390 10.82 -15.77 -29.17
CA ALA A 390 9.66 -16.50 -29.66
C ALA A 390 9.74 -16.67 -31.18
N THR A 391 9.10 -17.72 -31.70
CA THR A 391 8.90 -17.91 -33.14
C THR A 391 7.42 -17.95 -33.49
N MET A 392 7.08 -17.47 -34.69
CA MET A 392 5.73 -17.46 -35.22
C MET A 392 5.72 -17.89 -36.69
N SER A 393 4.77 -18.74 -37.05
CA SER A 393 4.54 -19.16 -38.43
C SER A 393 3.59 -18.18 -39.11
N VAL A 394 4.01 -17.57 -40.22
CA VAL A 394 3.29 -16.50 -40.93
C VAL A 394 2.90 -16.99 -42.34
N PRO A 395 1.62 -17.33 -42.58
CA PRO A 395 1.11 -17.63 -43.92
C PRO A 395 0.99 -16.37 -44.78
N VAL A 396 1.05 -16.52 -46.11
CA VAL A 396 0.87 -15.39 -47.05
C VAL A 396 -0.52 -14.77 -46.91
N GLY A 397 -0.57 -13.44 -46.80
CA GLY A 397 -1.82 -12.66 -46.76
C GLY A 397 -2.64 -12.76 -45.48
N GLN A 398 -2.22 -13.54 -44.48
CA GLN A 398 -2.90 -13.66 -43.19
C GLN A 398 -2.11 -12.88 -42.11
N PRO A 399 -2.75 -11.97 -41.35
CA PRO A 399 -2.11 -11.31 -40.22
C PRO A 399 -1.92 -12.29 -39.07
N VAL A 400 -0.71 -12.35 -38.50
CA VAL A 400 -0.39 -13.13 -37.30
C VAL A 400 0.07 -12.19 -36.19
N VAL A 401 -0.54 -12.30 -35.02
CA VAL A 401 -0.27 -11.39 -33.87
C VAL A 401 0.80 -11.99 -32.97
N SER A 402 1.69 -11.13 -32.46
CA SER A 402 2.72 -11.49 -31.48
C SER A 402 2.11 -11.88 -30.13
N ALA A 403 2.93 -12.50 -29.27
CA ALA A 403 2.66 -12.46 -27.84
C ALA A 403 2.72 -10.99 -27.36
N ARG A 404 1.95 -10.68 -26.32
CA ARG A 404 1.89 -9.34 -25.74
C ARG A 404 3.15 -9.01 -24.93
N ALA A 405 3.57 -7.75 -24.97
CA ALA A 405 4.62 -7.18 -24.13
C ALA A 405 4.08 -5.91 -23.42
N PRO A 406 4.69 -5.44 -22.32
CA PRO A 406 4.32 -4.17 -21.71
C PRO A 406 4.37 -3.01 -22.72
N LEU A 407 3.44 -2.06 -22.64
CA LEU A 407 3.42 -0.89 -23.52
C LEU A 407 4.75 -0.11 -23.43
N GLY A 408 5.25 0.36 -24.57
CA GLY A 408 6.59 0.96 -24.68
C GLY A 408 7.74 -0.03 -24.85
N SER A 409 7.49 -1.35 -24.83
CA SER A 409 8.49 -2.36 -25.19
C SER A 409 8.88 -2.28 -26.67
N THR A 410 10.19 -2.35 -26.97
CA THR A 410 10.68 -2.54 -28.35
C THR A 410 10.71 -4.04 -28.68
N PHE A 411 10.01 -4.44 -29.73
CA PHE A 411 10.18 -5.75 -30.35
C PHE A 411 11.35 -5.71 -31.33
N VAL A 412 12.20 -6.73 -31.30
CA VAL A 412 13.24 -7.00 -32.30
C VAL A 412 12.76 -8.20 -33.13
N ILE A 413 12.71 -8.06 -34.45
CA ILE A 413 12.03 -8.98 -35.37
C ILE A 413 12.99 -9.40 -36.49
N GLU A 414 13.05 -10.69 -36.80
CA GLU A 414 13.92 -11.30 -37.79
C GLU A 414 13.14 -12.38 -38.56
N GLU A 415 13.26 -12.44 -39.89
CA GLU A 415 12.82 -13.62 -40.64
C GLU A 415 13.94 -14.68 -40.69
N ILE A 416 13.60 -15.91 -40.31
CA ILE A 416 14.50 -17.06 -40.29
C ILE A 416 13.92 -18.22 -41.10
N ASP A 417 14.74 -19.23 -41.38
CA ASP A 417 14.32 -20.52 -41.94
C ASP A 417 13.41 -20.40 -43.18
N LEU A 418 13.84 -19.57 -44.15
CA LEU A 418 13.12 -19.35 -45.41
C LEU A 418 12.82 -20.69 -46.12
N PRO A 419 11.58 -20.89 -46.63
CA PRO A 419 11.20 -22.17 -47.21
C PRO A 419 11.98 -22.47 -48.50
N GLU A 420 12.54 -23.68 -48.59
CA GLU A 420 13.18 -24.20 -49.79
C GLU A 420 12.12 -24.60 -50.83
N ILE A 421 12.03 -23.86 -51.93
CA ILE A 421 11.06 -24.09 -53.01
C ILE A 421 11.77 -24.23 -54.35
N GLN A 422 11.48 -25.31 -55.08
CA GLN A 422 12.15 -25.61 -56.34
C GLN A 422 11.94 -24.50 -57.37
N GLY A 423 13.04 -23.99 -57.94
CA GLY A 423 13.01 -22.93 -58.95
C GLY A 423 12.93 -21.50 -58.40
N VAL A 424 12.90 -21.32 -57.07
CA VAL A 424 12.87 -20.02 -56.41
C VAL A 424 14.25 -19.69 -55.82
N THR A 425 14.62 -18.41 -55.86
CA THR A 425 15.72 -17.83 -55.10
C THR A 425 15.21 -16.59 -54.40
N TRP A 426 15.39 -16.50 -53.09
CA TRP A 426 14.95 -15.36 -52.29
C TRP A 426 15.85 -14.16 -52.50
N GLY A 427 15.26 -13.00 -52.75
CA GLY A 427 15.92 -11.71 -52.59
C GLY A 427 15.93 -11.25 -51.14
N GLU A 428 16.46 -10.05 -50.91
CA GLU A 428 16.37 -9.35 -49.64
C GLU A 428 14.89 -9.17 -49.23
N TRP A 429 14.62 -9.36 -47.95
CA TRP A 429 13.29 -9.21 -47.35
C TRP A 429 13.25 -7.93 -46.52
N THR A 430 12.07 -7.33 -46.39
CA THR A 430 11.88 -6.09 -45.62
C THR A 430 10.64 -6.15 -44.74
N ILE A 431 10.66 -5.43 -43.63
CA ILE A 431 9.47 -5.15 -42.82
C ILE A 431 9.13 -3.66 -42.95
N ALA A 432 7.86 -3.37 -43.21
CA ALA A 432 7.31 -2.02 -43.24
C ALA A 432 6.12 -1.90 -42.29
N GLY A 433 5.98 -0.76 -41.63
CA GLY A 433 4.93 -0.47 -40.66
C GLY A 433 5.19 0.86 -39.95
N GLU A 434 4.27 1.32 -39.11
CA GLU A 434 4.49 2.50 -38.30
C GLU A 434 5.60 2.26 -37.26
N GLY A 435 6.53 3.20 -37.11
CA GLY A 435 7.60 3.12 -36.11
C GLY A 435 8.64 2.01 -36.34
N VAL A 436 8.64 1.34 -37.49
CA VAL A 436 9.62 0.31 -37.85
C VAL A 436 10.97 0.96 -38.19
N VAL A 437 12.05 0.38 -37.66
CA VAL A 437 13.44 0.77 -37.93
C VAL A 437 14.23 -0.47 -38.37
N ASP A 438 14.95 -0.37 -39.49
CA ASP A 438 15.90 -1.39 -39.93
C ASP A 438 17.20 -1.30 -39.11
N GLY A 439 17.62 -2.40 -38.48
CA GLY A 439 18.85 -2.50 -37.70
C GLY A 439 20.11 -2.66 -38.55
N GLY A 440 19.98 -3.03 -39.82
CA GLY A 440 21.11 -3.28 -40.74
C GLY A 440 21.92 -4.55 -40.46
N ASP A 441 21.51 -5.37 -39.49
CA ASP A 441 22.12 -6.64 -39.09
C ASP A 441 21.25 -7.87 -39.44
N GLY A 442 20.15 -7.65 -40.17
CA GLY A 442 19.12 -8.66 -40.45
C GLY A 442 17.93 -8.60 -39.49
N THR A 443 17.90 -7.66 -38.54
CA THR A 443 16.77 -7.43 -37.64
C THR A 443 16.08 -6.09 -37.87
N TYR A 444 14.80 -6.02 -37.51
CA TYR A 444 13.98 -4.81 -37.51
C TYR A 444 13.46 -4.55 -36.10
N GLU A 445 13.52 -3.30 -35.66
CA GLU A 445 12.97 -2.87 -34.37
C GLU A 445 11.64 -2.12 -34.54
N VAL A 446 10.70 -2.32 -33.61
CA VAL A 446 9.47 -1.53 -33.54
C VAL A 446 9.00 -1.38 -32.08
N THR A 447 8.58 -0.17 -31.71
CA THR A 447 7.99 0.12 -30.39
C THR A 447 6.55 0.62 -30.57
N PRO A 448 5.54 -0.24 -30.39
CA PRO A 448 4.14 0.19 -30.45
C PRO A 448 3.82 1.21 -29.36
N GLN A 449 3.20 2.32 -29.75
CA GLN A 449 2.88 3.44 -28.85
C GLN A 449 1.49 3.36 -28.20
N THR A 450 0.67 2.38 -28.58
CA THR A 450 -0.70 2.20 -28.06
C THR A 450 -0.99 0.74 -27.70
N THR A 451 -2.04 0.51 -26.91
CA THR A 451 -2.53 -0.83 -26.54
C THR A 451 -3.15 -1.60 -27.72
N ALA A 452 -3.56 -0.91 -28.79
CA ALA A 452 -4.04 -1.54 -30.02
C ALA A 452 -2.91 -2.25 -30.81
N GLY A 453 -1.66 -1.95 -30.49
CA GLY A 453 -0.50 -2.49 -31.19
C GLY A 453 -0.16 -1.75 -32.49
N VAL A 454 0.54 -2.45 -33.38
CA VAL A 454 0.94 -1.95 -34.71
C VAL A 454 0.77 -3.04 -35.77
N GLU A 455 0.38 -2.64 -36.98
CA GLU A 455 0.29 -3.54 -38.14
C GLU A 455 1.57 -3.45 -38.99
N LEU A 456 2.17 -4.61 -39.27
CA LEU A 456 3.41 -4.76 -40.02
C LEU A 456 3.20 -5.59 -41.29
N THR A 457 3.98 -5.28 -42.33
CA THR A 457 4.04 -6.03 -43.59
C THR A 457 5.45 -6.58 -43.79
N LEU A 458 5.60 -7.90 -43.77
CA LEU A 458 6.83 -8.60 -44.13
C LEU A 458 6.81 -8.93 -45.62
N THR A 459 7.73 -8.35 -46.40
CA THR A 459 7.77 -8.48 -47.86
C THR A 459 9.00 -9.27 -48.30
N ASN A 460 8.79 -10.33 -49.09
CA ASN A 460 9.90 -11.07 -49.72
C ASN A 460 9.82 -11.01 -51.23
N ILE A 461 10.99 -11.11 -51.87
CA ILE A 461 11.12 -11.14 -53.32
C ILE A 461 11.42 -12.57 -53.77
N ALA A 462 10.46 -13.22 -54.42
CA ALA A 462 10.59 -14.55 -55.01
C ALA A 462 11.11 -14.42 -56.46
N ASN A 463 12.40 -14.65 -56.66
CA ASN A 463 13.04 -14.58 -57.98
C ASN A 463 13.18 -15.98 -58.60
N PRO A 464 13.22 -16.11 -59.94
CA PRO A 464 13.52 -17.38 -60.59
C PRO A 464 15.00 -17.74 -60.40
N VAL A 465 15.30 -19.01 -60.15
CA VAL A 465 16.67 -19.54 -60.22
C VAL A 465 17.24 -19.25 -61.61
N PRO A 466 18.42 -18.60 -61.73
CA PRO A 466 19.01 -18.30 -63.03
C PRO A 466 19.35 -19.59 -63.78
N VAL A 467 18.81 -19.75 -64.98
CA VAL A 467 19.11 -20.90 -65.84
C VAL A 467 20.56 -20.82 -66.30
N VAL A 468 21.42 -21.63 -65.69
CA VAL A 468 22.79 -21.83 -66.18
C VAL A 468 22.74 -22.59 -67.51
N THR A 469 22.88 -21.86 -68.62
CA THR A 469 23.10 -22.47 -69.92
C THR A 469 24.34 -23.37 -69.83
N PRO A 470 24.26 -24.67 -70.15
CA PRO A 470 25.41 -25.56 -70.01
C PRO A 470 26.52 -25.07 -70.95
N THR A 471 27.67 -24.72 -70.38
CA THR A 471 28.90 -24.47 -71.15
C THR A 471 29.13 -25.67 -72.07
N PRO A 472 29.31 -25.47 -73.39
CA PRO A 472 29.47 -26.59 -74.31
C PRO A 472 30.68 -27.43 -73.87
N THR A 473 30.45 -28.71 -73.62
CA THR A 473 31.50 -29.68 -73.30
C THR A 473 32.61 -29.58 -74.35
N PRO A 474 33.88 -29.35 -73.96
CA PRO A 474 34.95 -29.22 -74.94
C PRO A 474 35.07 -30.50 -75.76
N THR A 475 34.95 -30.39 -77.08
CA THR A 475 35.11 -31.49 -78.02
C THR A 475 36.47 -32.18 -77.76
N PRO A 476 36.53 -33.51 -77.65
CA PRO A 476 37.80 -34.20 -77.41
C PRO A 476 38.75 -33.96 -78.59
N VAL A 477 39.82 -33.21 -78.32
CA VAL A 477 40.89 -32.99 -79.29
C VAL A 477 41.65 -34.29 -79.46
N VAL A 478 41.67 -34.81 -80.69
CA VAL A 478 42.41 -36.02 -81.03
C VAL A 478 43.91 -35.71 -80.95
N THR A 479 44.56 -36.18 -79.89
CA THR A 479 46.00 -36.00 -79.68
C THR A 479 46.80 -36.78 -80.74
N PRO A 480 47.73 -36.15 -81.47
CA PRO A 480 48.56 -36.85 -82.45
C PRO A 480 49.53 -37.85 -81.78
N THR A 481 49.73 -38.99 -82.43
CA THR A 481 50.58 -40.09 -81.97
C THR A 481 52.02 -39.64 -81.69
N PRO A 482 52.62 -39.97 -80.53
CA PRO A 482 53.97 -39.50 -80.19
C PRO A 482 55.05 -40.18 -81.03
N VAL A 483 56.03 -39.40 -81.49
CA VAL A 483 57.26 -39.88 -82.13
C VAL A 483 58.26 -40.34 -81.05
N VAL A 484 58.78 -41.56 -81.20
CA VAL A 484 59.76 -42.14 -80.28
C VAL A 484 61.14 -41.50 -80.48
N THR A 485 61.79 -41.05 -79.41
CA THR A 485 63.18 -40.53 -79.41
C THR A 485 63.89 -41.02 -78.13
N PRO A 486 65.17 -41.45 -78.16
CA PRO A 486 65.65 -42.47 -77.23
C PRO A 486 66.19 -42.00 -75.86
N THR A 487 66.16 -42.95 -74.93
CA THR A 487 66.73 -42.98 -73.59
C THR A 487 68.25 -42.79 -73.54
N PRO A 488 68.78 -42.14 -72.47
CA PRO A 488 70.02 -42.61 -71.85
C PRO A 488 69.91 -42.85 -70.32
N THR A 489 69.92 -44.14 -69.97
CA THR A 489 70.78 -44.85 -68.98
C THR A 489 71.09 -44.23 -67.58
N PRO A 490 71.03 -45.01 -66.47
CA PRO A 490 70.87 -44.48 -65.11
C PRO A 490 72.15 -44.41 -64.25
N SER A 491 72.09 -43.67 -63.12
CA SER A 491 73.01 -43.78 -61.98
C SER A 491 72.43 -43.09 -60.72
N PRO A 492 72.91 -43.36 -59.47
CA PRO A 492 72.34 -44.47 -58.70
C PRO A 492 72.03 -44.16 -57.21
N VAL A 493 71.16 -44.98 -56.58
CA VAL A 493 71.13 -45.29 -55.12
C VAL A 493 70.71 -44.10 -54.20
N VAL A 494 69.83 -44.23 -53.19
CA VAL A 494 69.83 -45.15 -52.04
C VAL A 494 68.44 -45.73 -51.72
N THR A 495 68.41 -47.02 -51.40
CA THR A 495 67.41 -47.77 -50.61
C THR A 495 68.20 -48.29 -49.40
N PRO A 496 67.73 -48.25 -48.13
CA PRO A 496 66.66 -49.13 -47.62
C PRO A 496 65.85 -48.49 -46.44
N THR A 497 65.04 -49.14 -45.57
CA THR A 497 64.81 -50.56 -45.18
C THR A 497 63.40 -50.65 -44.51
N PRO A 498 62.82 -51.85 -44.27
CA PRO A 498 61.39 -51.99 -43.95
C PRO A 498 61.03 -51.94 -42.45
N THR A 499 59.72 -51.83 -42.21
CA THR A 499 58.96 -52.04 -40.97
C THR A 499 59.35 -53.32 -40.21
N PRO A 500 59.53 -53.26 -38.87
CA PRO A 500 59.41 -54.42 -37.99
C PRO A 500 58.00 -54.55 -37.38
N SER A 501 57.61 -55.81 -37.13
CA SER A 501 56.39 -56.20 -36.41
C SER A 501 56.78 -56.75 -35.00
N PRO A 502 55.98 -57.52 -34.20
CA PRO A 502 55.78 -57.16 -32.79
C PRO A 502 56.16 -58.26 -31.76
N ILE A 503 55.71 -58.08 -30.50
CA ILE A 503 55.42 -59.09 -29.44
C ILE A 503 56.55 -59.58 -28.48
N ALA A 504 56.12 -59.76 -27.22
CA ALA A 504 56.61 -60.63 -26.11
C ALA A 504 57.37 -60.03 -24.90
N ALA A 505 56.97 -60.52 -23.71
CA ALA A 505 57.48 -60.27 -22.34
C ALA A 505 58.54 -61.35 -21.93
N PRO A 506 58.94 -61.64 -20.65
CA PRO A 506 58.52 -61.21 -19.29
C PRO A 506 59.74 -60.75 -18.41
N GLY A 507 59.75 -60.60 -17.06
CA GLY A 507 58.78 -60.81 -15.97
C GLY A 507 59.42 -60.60 -14.56
N GLY A 508 58.68 -60.90 -13.48
CA GLY A 508 59.15 -60.86 -12.07
C GLY A 508 58.05 -60.38 -11.09
N LEU A 509 57.09 -61.22 -10.63
CA LEU A 509 57.17 -62.27 -9.59
C LEU A 509 57.37 -61.72 -8.15
N ALA A 510 56.60 -62.10 -7.11
CA ALA A 510 55.43 -63.00 -7.00
C ALA A 510 54.67 -62.81 -5.65
N LEU A 511 53.51 -63.50 -5.48
CA LEU A 511 52.85 -63.94 -4.22
C LEU A 511 52.46 -62.83 -3.19
N THR A 512 51.24 -62.68 -2.67
CA THR A 512 50.07 -63.56 -2.39
C THR A 512 48.76 -62.73 -2.48
N GLY A 513 47.50 -63.20 -2.29
CA GLY A 513 46.92 -64.54 -2.09
C GLY A 513 45.64 -64.48 -1.20
N GLY A 514 44.56 -65.16 -1.59
CA GLY A 514 43.19 -65.02 -1.01
C GLY A 514 42.40 -63.91 -1.74
N GLU A 515 41.21 -64.08 -2.33
CA GLU A 515 40.12 -65.08 -2.20
C GLU A 515 39.52 -65.18 -0.79
N SER A 516 38.23 -64.80 -0.67
CA SER A 516 37.46 -64.56 0.58
C SER A 516 37.90 -63.28 1.34
N GLY A 517 37.05 -62.39 1.84
CA GLY A 517 35.59 -62.20 1.77
C GLY A 517 35.27 -60.72 2.03
N ALA A 518 34.02 -60.24 2.02
CA ALA A 518 32.79 -60.97 2.29
C ALA A 518 31.66 -60.65 1.28
N ALA A 519 31.06 -61.71 0.76
CA ALA A 519 29.66 -61.71 0.41
C ALA A 519 28.85 -62.21 1.61
N PHE A 520 27.76 -61.53 1.94
CA PHE A 520 26.57 -62.12 2.57
C PHE A 520 25.39 -61.66 1.71
N LEU A 521 24.91 -62.53 0.81
CA LEU A 521 23.71 -63.35 0.99
C LEU A 521 22.44 -62.48 0.87
N SER A 522 21.77 -62.43 -0.29
CA SER A 522 20.95 -63.47 -0.96
C SER A 522 19.56 -63.68 -0.35
N LEU A 523 18.62 -64.10 -1.21
CA LEU A 523 17.15 -64.22 -1.03
C LEU A 523 16.43 -62.86 -1.04
N ALA A 524 15.47 -62.56 -1.94
CA ALA A 524 14.44 -63.32 -2.66
C ALA A 524 13.21 -63.73 -1.81
N PHE A 525 12.03 -63.69 -2.45
CA PHE A 525 10.67 -63.81 -1.89
C PHE A 525 10.26 -62.62 -1.00
N ALA A 526 9.24 -61.79 -1.30
CA ALA A 526 7.88 -62.05 -1.80
C ALA A 526 7.06 -62.96 -0.89
N LEU A 527 6.05 -62.40 -0.21
CA LEU A 527 4.72 -63.00 0.05
C LEU A 527 3.85 -62.08 0.96
N ILE A 528 2.58 -61.91 0.58
CA ILE A 528 1.37 -61.76 1.43
C ILE A 528 1.26 -60.47 2.29
N VAL A 529 0.27 -59.57 2.12
CA VAL A 529 -1.22 -59.68 2.06
C VAL A 529 -1.89 -59.85 3.44
N GLY A 530 -2.68 -58.83 3.83
CA GLY A 530 -3.65 -58.88 4.94
C GLY A 530 -3.04 -58.76 6.34
N GLY A 531 -3.70 -58.18 7.35
CA GLY A 531 -4.94 -57.40 7.41
C GLY A 531 -4.77 -56.32 8.52
N GLY A 532 -5.67 -55.38 8.76
CA GLY A 532 -7.12 -55.41 8.56
C GLY A 532 -7.82 -55.57 9.92
N LEU A 533 -8.69 -54.60 10.26
CA LEU A 533 -9.65 -54.61 11.40
C LEU A 533 -9.01 -54.59 12.81
N ALA A 534 -9.26 -53.60 13.68
CA ALA A 534 -10.52 -53.15 14.29
C ALA A 534 -10.97 -53.99 15.51
N THR A 535 -11.55 -53.28 16.48
CA THR A 535 -12.22 -53.76 17.71
C THR A 535 -11.34 -54.35 18.84
N GLY A 536 -11.61 -53.90 20.07
CA GLY A 536 -10.84 -54.27 21.27
C GLY A 536 -11.39 -53.69 22.57
N ILE A 537 -12.72 -53.56 22.69
CA ILE A 537 -13.37 -53.21 23.98
C ILE A 537 -13.17 -54.38 24.95
N ALA A 538 -12.56 -54.16 26.12
CA ALA A 538 -13.10 -54.59 27.43
C ALA A 538 -12.14 -54.40 28.63
N ALA A 539 -12.53 -53.49 29.51
CA ALA A 539 -12.51 -53.57 30.98
C ALA A 539 -11.72 -54.69 31.71
N LYS A 540 -10.82 -54.27 32.62
CA LYS A 540 -10.99 -54.43 34.09
C LYS A 540 -9.98 -53.53 34.82
N ARG A 541 -10.35 -52.45 35.52
CA ARG A 541 -11.19 -52.34 36.76
C ARG A 541 -10.50 -52.90 38.01
N ARG A 542 -9.75 -52.03 38.71
CA ARG A 542 -9.59 -51.87 40.19
C ARG A 542 -8.41 -50.91 40.42
N SER A 543 -8.42 -49.97 41.37
CA SER A 543 -9.49 -49.52 42.28
C SER A 543 -9.13 -48.16 42.90
N SER A 544 -10.12 -47.50 43.49
CA SER A 544 -10.07 -46.42 44.48
C SER A 544 -8.83 -46.42 45.41
N THR A 545 -8.44 -45.32 46.08
CA THR A 545 -9.29 -44.56 47.03
C THR A 545 -8.64 -43.25 47.52
N GLY A 546 -9.45 -42.24 47.88
CA GLY A 546 -9.08 -41.11 48.77
C GLY A 546 -8.66 -39.85 48.02
N ARG A 547 -9.36 -38.70 48.04
CA ARG A 547 -10.13 -37.99 49.09
C ARG A 547 -9.26 -37.34 50.19
N ARG A 548 -8.73 -36.16 49.89
CA ARG A 548 -9.01 -34.93 50.66
C ARG A 548 -8.82 -33.70 49.80
#